data_AF-A0A099KVW0-F1
#
_entry.id   AF-A0A099KVW0-F1
#
_cell.length_a   1.000
_cell.length_b   1.000
_cell.length_c   1.000
_cell.angle_alpha   90.00
_cell.angle_beta   90.00
_cell.angle_gamma   90.00
#
_symmetry.space_group_name_H-M   'P 1'
#
loop_
_entity.id
_entity.type
_entity.pdbx_description
1 polymer ?
#
loop_
_entity_poly.entity_id
_entity_poly.type
_entity_poly.pdbx_seq_one_letter_code
_entity_poly.pdbx_strand_id
1 'polypeptide(L)'
;MDDLESTVALIFAFISSVVILIYYLNPKQSNCLDCNSVISHQKENRYSITVNGEENSLCKKCFNKRQKQDDLVAQNCSCCSKKFTTRMKIHEWDIGSKLCFLCSKCNRKGESQLKSNFQLIEVLTDNFIQNNTGVNSLQEYVDSSNIEIDHQNDLNSQEWNNFIVKTTKFPSWKAMEAKAISELYSKHKSSIIEELCKST
;
A
#
# COMPACT_ATOMS: atom_id res chain seq x y z
N MET A 1 37.34 -19.32 -58.60
CA MET A 1 36.39 -19.49 -57.48
C MET A 1 36.48 -18.30 -56.51
N ASP A 2 37.63 -17.61 -56.48
CA ASP A 2 37.94 -16.47 -55.60
C ASP A 2 37.15 -15.18 -55.88
N ASP A 3 36.69 -14.99 -57.13
CA ASP A 3 36.00 -13.75 -57.54
C ASP A 3 34.54 -13.69 -57.05
N LEU A 4 33.90 -14.86 -56.92
CA LEU A 4 32.54 -14.98 -56.40
C LEU A 4 32.52 -14.72 -54.88
N GLU A 5 33.49 -15.23 -54.13
CA GLU A 5 33.59 -15.03 -52.68
C GLU A 5 33.86 -13.56 -52.33
N SER A 6 34.76 -12.88 -53.07
CA SER A 6 35.01 -11.44 -52.87
C SER A 6 33.78 -10.58 -53.18
N THR A 7 33.06 -10.90 -54.25
CA THR A 7 31.84 -10.17 -54.63
C THR A 7 30.74 -10.35 -53.57
N VAL A 8 30.55 -11.57 -53.07
CA VAL A 8 29.59 -11.87 -52.01
C VAL A 8 29.97 -11.14 -50.71
N ALA A 9 31.25 -11.13 -50.33
CA ALA A 9 31.72 -10.42 -49.14
C ALA A 9 31.47 -8.90 -49.22
N LEU A 10 31.70 -8.27 -50.38
CA LEU A 10 31.42 -6.85 -50.62
C LEU A 10 29.94 -6.52 -50.48
N ILE A 11 29.06 -7.37 -51.03
CA ILE A 11 27.60 -7.21 -50.91
C ILE A 11 27.18 -7.31 -49.45
N PHE A 12 27.67 -8.30 -48.69
CA PHE A 12 27.36 -8.42 -47.27
C PHE A 12 27.89 -7.23 -46.46
N ALA A 13 29.10 -6.75 -46.72
CA ALA A 13 29.65 -5.57 -46.06
C ALA A 13 28.79 -4.32 -46.31
N PHE A 14 28.36 -4.12 -47.57
CA PHE A 14 27.48 -3.02 -47.94
C PHE A 14 26.11 -3.14 -47.24
N ILE A 15 25.45 -4.29 -47.31
CA ILE A 15 24.16 -4.54 -46.63
C ILE A 15 24.29 -4.30 -45.13
N SER A 16 25.34 -4.81 -44.49
CA SER A 16 25.61 -4.63 -43.06
C SER A 16 25.72 -3.14 -42.72
N SER A 17 26.48 -2.38 -43.52
CA SER A 17 26.65 -0.94 -43.31
C SER A 17 25.34 -0.16 -43.46
N VAL A 18 24.50 -0.51 -44.44
CA VAL A 18 23.19 0.11 -44.66
C VAL A 18 22.22 -0.23 -43.53
N VAL A 19 22.18 -1.48 -43.07
CA VAL A 19 21.35 -1.90 -41.94
C VAL A 19 21.75 -1.17 -40.66
N ILE A 20 23.06 -1.04 -40.41
CA ILE A 20 23.59 -0.27 -39.28
C ILE A 20 23.15 1.20 -39.39
N LEU A 21 23.25 1.80 -40.57
CA LEU A 21 22.87 3.19 -40.82
C LEU A 21 21.35 3.40 -40.60
N ILE A 22 20.51 2.53 -41.15
CA ILE A 22 19.05 2.56 -40.97
C ILE A 22 18.69 2.41 -39.49
N TYR A 23 19.35 1.51 -38.77
CA TYR A 23 19.14 1.32 -37.34
C TYR A 23 19.46 2.58 -36.53
N TYR A 24 20.56 3.27 -36.85
CA TYR A 24 20.95 4.51 -36.17
C TYR A 24 20.15 5.74 -36.59
N LEU A 25 19.62 5.76 -37.82
CA LEU A 25 18.72 6.80 -38.30
C LEU A 25 17.28 6.63 -37.79
N ASN A 26 16.93 5.46 -37.23
CA ASN A 26 15.59 5.24 -36.69
C ASN A 26 15.37 6.06 -35.40
N PRO A 27 14.49 7.08 -35.41
CA PRO A 27 14.26 7.94 -34.25
C PRO A 27 13.73 7.19 -33.02
N LYS A 28 13.07 6.04 -33.19
CA LYS A 28 12.61 5.18 -32.08
C LYS A 28 13.76 4.57 -31.28
N GLN A 29 14.92 4.45 -31.93
CA GLN A 29 16.13 3.86 -31.38
C GLN A 29 17.16 4.93 -30.98
N SER A 30 17.20 6.08 -31.66
CA SER A 30 18.16 7.14 -31.37
C SER A 30 17.66 8.20 -30.39
N ASN A 31 16.34 8.33 -30.16
CA ASN A 31 15.78 9.27 -29.21
C ASN A 31 15.11 8.58 -28.02
N CYS A 32 15.18 9.24 -26.86
CA CYS A 32 14.43 8.82 -25.68
C CYS A 32 12.93 9.04 -25.89
N LEU A 33 12.13 7.99 -25.72
CA LEU A 33 10.67 8.04 -25.84
C LEU A 33 10.02 9.14 -24.98
N ASP A 34 10.50 9.34 -23.74
CA ASP A 34 9.84 10.20 -22.76
C ASP A 34 10.22 11.68 -22.86
N CYS A 35 11.48 11.98 -23.19
CA CYS A 35 12.01 13.35 -23.18
C CYS A 35 12.58 13.80 -24.52
N ASN A 36 12.50 12.94 -25.54
CA ASN A 36 12.96 13.19 -26.90
C ASN A 36 14.45 13.59 -27.02
N SER A 37 15.25 13.33 -25.98
CA SER A 37 16.69 13.61 -26.00
C SER A 37 17.40 12.56 -26.84
N VAL A 38 18.38 12.98 -27.64
CA VAL A 38 19.26 12.07 -28.39
C VAL A 38 20.02 11.18 -27.40
N ILE A 39 19.99 9.87 -27.64
CA ILE A 39 20.71 8.87 -26.87
C ILE A 39 22.05 8.62 -27.56
N SER A 40 23.15 8.78 -26.84
CA SER A 40 24.50 8.56 -27.38
C SER A 40 24.62 7.20 -28.08
N HIS A 41 25.26 7.21 -29.24
CA HIS A 41 25.55 6.03 -30.05
C HIS A 41 26.46 5.03 -29.33
N GLN A 42 27.19 5.45 -28.29
CA GLN A 42 28.11 4.61 -27.52
C GLN A 42 27.41 3.64 -26.54
N LYS A 43 26.07 3.51 -26.59
CA LYS A 43 25.24 2.49 -25.90
C LYS A 43 25.26 2.45 -24.37
N GLU A 44 26.18 3.14 -23.68
CA GLU A 44 26.34 3.03 -22.21
C GLU A 44 25.13 3.48 -21.36
N ASN A 45 24.13 4.14 -21.95
CA ASN A 45 22.95 4.65 -21.23
C ASN A 45 21.63 4.47 -22.00
N ARG A 46 21.55 3.45 -22.88
CA ARG A 46 20.33 3.08 -23.61
C ARG A 46 19.61 1.95 -22.88
N TYR A 47 18.32 2.15 -22.63
CA TYR A 47 17.42 1.15 -22.06
C TYR A 47 16.26 0.90 -23.02
N SER A 48 15.84 -0.34 -23.20
CA SER A 48 14.70 -0.69 -24.06
C SER A 48 13.41 -0.79 -23.26
N ILE A 49 12.31 -0.35 -23.85
CA ILE A 49 10.95 -0.53 -23.33
C ILE A 49 9.99 -0.89 -24.46
N THR A 50 9.06 -1.82 -24.19
CA THR A 50 8.00 -2.17 -25.13
C THR A 50 6.73 -1.39 -24.79
N VAL A 51 6.25 -0.57 -25.73
CA VAL A 51 4.99 0.18 -25.59
C VAL A 51 4.14 -0.12 -26.82
N ASN A 52 2.90 -0.59 -26.61
CA ASN A 52 1.96 -0.96 -27.68
C ASN A 52 2.55 -1.97 -28.70
N GLY A 53 3.39 -2.90 -28.25
CA GLY A 53 4.05 -3.89 -29.11
C GLY A 53 5.27 -3.36 -29.87
N GLU A 54 5.63 -2.09 -29.72
CA GLU A 54 6.82 -1.51 -30.34
C GLU A 54 7.96 -1.32 -29.33
N GLU A 55 9.17 -1.72 -29.71
CA GLU A 55 10.37 -1.46 -28.93
C GLU A 55 10.83 -0.01 -29.11
N ASN A 56 10.99 0.68 -27.98
CA ASN A 56 11.40 2.07 -27.91
C ASN A 56 12.61 2.22 -26.98
N SER A 57 13.45 3.23 -27.25
CA SER A 57 14.60 3.53 -26.40
C SER A 57 14.28 4.57 -25.32
N LEU A 58 14.89 4.41 -24.14
CA LEU A 58 14.87 5.34 -23.03
C LEU A 58 16.30 5.75 -22.66
N CYS A 59 16.49 7.01 -22.31
CA CYS A 59 17.70 7.46 -21.65
C CYS A 59 17.69 7.02 -20.17
N LYS A 60 18.88 6.87 -19.57
CA LYS A 60 19.05 6.51 -18.15
C LYS A 60 18.18 7.30 -17.19
N LYS A 61 18.03 8.61 -17.39
CA LYS A 61 17.21 9.47 -16.53
C LYS A 61 15.74 9.07 -16.56
N CYS A 62 15.18 8.82 -17.74
CA CYS A 62 13.77 8.44 -17.89
C CYS A 62 13.53 6.99 -17.46
N PHE A 63 14.46 6.08 -17.77
CA PHE A 63 14.43 4.71 -17.26
C PHE A 63 14.38 4.69 -15.72
N ASN A 64 15.33 5.36 -15.06
CA ASN A 64 15.36 5.44 -13.60
C ASN A 64 14.11 6.11 -13.02
N LYS A 65 13.53 7.09 -13.73
CA LYS A 65 12.29 7.76 -13.29
C LYS A 65 11.09 6.80 -13.34
N ARG A 66 10.99 5.98 -14.39
CA ARG A 66 9.95 4.95 -14.53
C ARG A 66 10.14 3.87 -13.48
N GLN A 67 11.34 3.34 -13.33
CA GLN A 67 11.65 2.34 -12.31
C GLN A 67 11.23 2.81 -10.91
N LYS A 68 11.61 4.04 -10.52
CA LYS A 68 11.17 4.62 -9.24
C LYS A 68 9.65 4.76 -9.09
N GLN A 69 8.92 4.95 -10.19
CA GLN A 69 7.47 5.02 -10.19
C GLN A 69 6.85 3.63 -10.07
N ASP A 70 7.42 2.64 -10.75
CA ASP A 70 6.96 1.25 -10.73
C ASP A 70 7.26 0.58 -9.37
N ASP A 71 8.36 0.97 -8.72
CA ASP A 71 8.80 0.52 -7.40
C ASP A 71 7.96 1.09 -6.24
N LEU A 72 6.97 1.96 -6.50
CA LEU A 72 6.09 2.46 -5.45
C LEU A 72 5.27 1.31 -4.85
N VAL A 73 5.16 1.29 -3.51
CA VAL A 73 4.37 0.30 -2.75
C VAL A 73 2.91 0.20 -3.19
N ALA A 74 2.38 1.27 -3.79
CA ALA A 74 1.09 1.29 -4.44
C ALA A 74 1.10 2.27 -5.61
N GLN A 75 0.32 1.97 -6.65
CA GLN A 75 0.21 2.82 -7.84
C GLN A 75 -0.93 3.83 -7.75
N ASN A 76 -2.01 3.49 -7.06
CA ASN A 76 -3.20 4.34 -6.94
C ASN A 76 -3.68 4.42 -5.49
N CYS A 77 -4.25 5.58 -5.12
CA CYS A 77 -4.96 5.74 -3.86
C CYS A 77 -6.16 4.80 -3.80
N SER A 78 -6.31 4.06 -2.69
CA SER A 78 -7.41 3.11 -2.50
C SER A 78 -8.79 3.77 -2.48
N CYS A 79 -8.90 5.05 -2.08
CA CYS A 79 -10.18 5.75 -1.99
C CYS A 79 -10.56 6.52 -3.25
N CYS A 80 -9.65 7.32 -3.80
CA CYS A 80 -9.96 8.24 -4.91
C CYS A 80 -9.36 7.84 -6.25
N SER A 81 -8.72 6.67 -6.32
CA SER A 81 -8.04 6.13 -7.51
C SER A 81 -6.96 7.03 -8.12
N LYS A 82 -6.60 8.13 -7.45
CA LYS A 82 -5.55 9.04 -7.91
C LYS A 82 -4.22 8.31 -7.96
N LYS A 83 -3.55 8.38 -9.12
CA LYS A 83 -2.19 7.86 -9.32
C LYS A 83 -1.21 8.53 -8.35
N PHE A 84 -0.39 7.72 -7.71
CA PHE A 84 0.71 8.20 -6.90
C PHE A 84 1.84 8.71 -7.80
N THR A 85 2.64 9.61 -7.25
CA THR A 85 3.88 10.07 -7.87
C THR A 85 5.01 9.83 -6.89
N THR A 86 6.24 9.72 -7.38
CA THR A 86 7.45 9.55 -6.55
C THR A 86 7.68 10.66 -5.52
N ARG A 87 6.97 11.78 -5.61
CA ARG A 87 7.04 12.90 -4.64
C ARG A 87 5.92 12.87 -3.59
N MET A 88 4.89 12.05 -3.79
CA MET A 88 3.76 11.97 -2.86
C MET A 88 4.11 11.03 -1.70
N LYS A 89 3.76 11.45 -0.48
CA LYS A 89 3.74 10.53 0.66
C LYS A 89 2.56 9.59 0.52
N ILE A 90 2.84 8.29 0.53
CA ILE A 90 1.84 7.22 0.57
C ILE A 90 1.60 6.89 2.04
N HIS A 91 0.34 6.91 2.46
CA HIS A 91 -0.04 6.59 3.83
C HIS A 91 -0.67 5.20 3.88
N GLU A 92 -0.24 4.39 4.82
CA GLU A 92 -0.68 3.00 4.96
C GLU A 92 -1.66 2.89 6.12
N TRP A 93 -2.83 2.33 5.83
CA TRP A 93 -3.89 2.07 6.80
C TRP A 93 -4.17 0.58 6.84
N ASP A 94 -3.94 -0.02 8.01
CA ASP A 94 -4.34 -1.40 8.30
C ASP A 94 -5.82 -1.43 8.71
N ILE A 95 -6.61 -2.20 7.96
CA ILE A 95 -8.05 -2.33 8.08
C ILE A 95 -8.37 -3.84 8.22
N GLY A 96 -8.09 -4.37 9.41
CA GLY A 96 -8.32 -5.77 9.72
C GLY A 96 -7.38 -6.70 8.95
N SER A 97 -7.85 -7.25 7.82
CA SER A 97 -7.07 -8.14 6.95
C SER A 97 -6.58 -7.47 5.66
N LYS A 98 -6.88 -6.18 5.46
CA LYS A 98 -6.57 -5.46 4.23
C LYS A 98 -5.74 -4.22 4.52
N LEU A 99 -4.68 -4.04 3.73
CA LEU A 99 -3.89 -2.82 3.71
C LEU A 99 -4.45 -1.85 2.66
N CYS A 100 -4.70 -0.61 3.06
CA CYS A 100 -5.13 0.48 2.19
C CYS A 100 -4.05 1.56 2.07
N PHE A 101 -3.83 2.03 0.85
CA PHE A 101 -2.82 3.04 0.54
C PHE A 101 -3.50 4.35 0.15
N LEU A 102 -3.30 5.39 0.95
CA LEU A 102 -4.00 6.66 0.83
C LEU A 102 -3.07 7.77 0.37
N CYS A 103 -3.59 8.64 -0.51
CA CYS A 103 -2.95 9.93 -0.75
C CYS A 103 -3.14 10.86 0.45
N SER A 104 -2.27 11.86 0.58
CA SER A 104 -2.30 12.79 1.73
C SER A 104 -3.65 13.48 1.93
N LYS A 105 -4.43 13.74 0.87
CA LYS A 105 -5.78 14.30 0.98
C LYS A 105 -6.76 13.32 1.63
N CYS A 106 -6.76 12.06 1.19
CA CYS A 106 -7.64 11.02 1.76
C CYS A 106 -7.22 10.67 3.17
N ASN A 107 -5.91 10.56 3.43
CA ASN A 107 -5.39 10.35 4.78
C ASN A 107 -5.85 11.45 5.73
N ARG A 108 -5.69 12.73 5.36
CA ARG A 108 -6.13 13.85 6.22
C ARG A 108 -7.62 13.79 6.53
N LYS A 109 -8.46 13.43 5.55
CA LYS A 109 -9.91 13.25 5.79
C LYS A 109 -10.17 12.09 6.76
N GLY A 110 -9.52 10.94 6.55
CA GLY A 110 -9.67 9.79 7.42
C GLY A 110 -9.22 10.07 8.86
N GLU A 111 -8.02 10.64 9.04
CA GLU A 111 -7.50 11.05 10.35
C GLU A 111 -8.45 12.02 11.06
N SER A 112 -9.05 12.97 10.34
CA SER A 112 -10.01 13.92 10.95
C SER A 112 -11.32 13.28 11.41
N GLN A 113 -11.66 12.11 10.89
CA GLN A 113 -12.85 11.34 11.30
C GLN A 113 -12.52 10.30 12.37
N LEU A 114 -11.24 9.99 12.58
CA LEU A 114 -10.82 9.01 13.58
C LEU A 114 -11.07 9.58 14.99
N LYS A 115 -11.97 8.93 15.72
CA LYS A 115 -12.16 9.20 17.15
C LYS A 115 -10.95 8.64 17.91
N SER A 116 -10.39 9.45 18.82
CA SER A 116 -9.25 9.04 19.65
C SER A 116 -9.65 8.53 21.04
N ASN A 117 -10.87 8.83 21.48
CA ASN A 117 -11.37 8.54 22.81
C ASN A 117 -12.67 7.76 22.67
N PHE A 118 -12.74 6.61 23.34
CA PHE A 118 -13.92 5.76 23.40
C PHE A 118 -14.35 5.58 24.84
N GLN A 119 -15.65 5.55 25.08
CA GLN A 119 -16.18 5.12 26.38
C GLN A 119 -16.04 3.60 26.49
N LEU A 120 -15.90 3.11 27.72
CA LEU A 120 -15.75 1.67 27.96
C LEU A 120 -16.89 0.85 27.35
N ILE A 121 -18.13 1.34 27.42
CA ILE A 121 -19.30 0.66 26.85
C ILE A 121 -19.23 0.56 25.31
N GLU A 122 -18.52 1.49 24.66
CA GLU A 122 -18.25 1.41 23.22
C GLU A 122 -17.15 0.39 22.90
N VAL A 123 -16.22 0.19 23.83
CA VAL A 123 -15.07 -0.73 23.69
C VAL A 123 -15.47 -2.17 23.99
N LEU A 124 -16.10 -2.42 25.15
CA LEU A 124 -16.56 -3.72 25.59
C LEU A 124 -17.99 -4.00 25.12
N THR A 125 -18.21 -3.98 23.81
CA THR A 125 -19.52 -4.33 23.24
C THR A 125 -19.97 -5.74 23.65
N ASP A 126 -21.27 -6.00 23.67
CA ASP A 126 -21.81 -7.35 23.95
C ASP A 126 -21.17 -8.42 23.05
N ASN A 127 -20.95 -8.09 21.77
CA ASN A 127 -20.27 -8.98 20.84
C ASN A 127 -18.80 -9.24 21.23
N PHE A 128 -18.09 -8.24 21.75
CA PHE A 128 -16.73 -8.45 22.25
C PHE A 128 -16.73 -9.36 23.47
N ILE A 129 -17.66 -9.15 24.40
CA ILE A 129 -17.82 -9.96 25.60
C ILE A 129 -18.14 -11.41 25.22
N GLN A 130 -19.17 -11.64 24.40
CA GLN A 130 -19.58 -12.97 23.97
C GLN A 130 -18.44 -13.76 23.29
N ASN A 131 -17.55 -13.09 22.55
CA ASN A 131 -16.43 -13.75 21.85
C ASN A 131 -15.22 -14.06 22.75
N ASN A 132 -15.18 -13.51 23.96
CA ASN A 132 -14.01 -13.60 24.83
C ASN A 132 -14.32 -14.09 26.25
N THR A 133 -15.60 -14.25 26.57
CA THR A 133 -16.11 -14.74 27.85
C THR A 133 -17.15 -15.84 27.62
N GLY A 134 -17.74 -16.38 28.69
CA GLY A 134 -18.82 -17.36 28.62
C GLY A 134 -20.24 -16.77 28.72
N VAL A 135 -20.39 -15.44 28.70
CA VAL A 135 -21.67 -14.74 28.91
C VAL A 135 -22.07 -13.91 27.69
N ASN A 136 -23.33 -13.50 27.59
CA ASN A 136 -23.89 -12.94 26.35
C ASN A 136 -23.92 -11.41 26.29
N SER A 137 -23.68 -10.71 27.40
CA SER A 137 -23.71 -9.25 27.45
C SER A 137 -22.70 -8.66 28.43
N LEU A 138 -22.33 -7.39 28.23
CA LEU A 138 -21.48 -6.67 29.16
C LEU A 138 -22.12 -6.57 30.55
N GLN A 139 -23.43 -6.33 30.61
CA GLN A 139 -24.16 -6.22 31.88
C GLN A 139 -24.08 -7.53 32.67
N GLU A 140 -24.41 -8.66 32.03
CA GLU A 140 -24.30 -9.99 32.65
C GLU A 140 -22.87 -10.27 33.13
N TYR A 141 -21.86 -9.83 32.37
CA TYR A 141 -20.47 -10.01 32.74
C TYR A 141 -20.08 -9.19 33.97
N VAL A 142 -20.47 -7.92 34.02
CA VAL A 142 -20.24 -7.04 35.18
C VAL A 142 -20.97 -7.58 36.41
N ASP A 143 -22.24 -7.95 36.28
CA ASP A 143 -23.05 -8.48 37.39
C ASP A 143 -22.43 -9.76 37.97
N SER A 144 -21.87 -10.63 37.11
CA SER A 144 -21.23 -11.87 37.54
C SER A 144 -19.93 -11.67 38.35
N SER A 145 -19.34 -10.48 38.30
CA SER A 145 -18.11 -10.17 39.03
C SER A 145 -18.34 -10.00 40.54
N ASN A 146 -19.56 -9.61 40.95
CA ASN A 146 -19.87 -9.13 42.31
C ASN A 146 -18.93 -8.02 42.81
N ILE A 147 -18.33 -7.25 41.89
CA ILE A 147 -17.50 -6.08 42.20
C ILE A 147 -18.36 -4.84 41.97
N GLU A 148 -18.33 -3.91 42.92
CA GLU A 148 -18.99 -2.62 42.78
C GLU A 148 -18.15 -1.74 41.83
N ILE A 149 -18.72 -1.39 40.68
CA ILE A 149 -18.07 -0.58 39.64
C ILE A 149 -18.90 0.68 39.44
N ASP A 150 -18.52 1.75 40.13
CA ASP A 150 -19.19 3.05 40.06
C ASP A 150 -18.48 4.00 39.08
N HIS A 151 -17.17 3.83 38.94
CA HIS A 151 -16.28 4.71 38.19
C HIS A 151 -15.31 3.91 37.31
N GLN A 152 -14.88 4.53 36.21
CA GLN A 152 -13.90 3.93 35.27
C GLN A 152 -12.61 3.47 35.98
N ASN A 153 -12.22 4.16 37.06
CA ASN A 153 -11.01 3.83 37.81
C ASN A 153 -11.12 2.51 38.58
N ASP A 154 -12.33 2.03 38.88
CA ASP A 154 -12.54 0.78 39.62
C ASP A 154 -12.10 -0.43 38.80
N LEU A 155 -12.07 -0.28 37.46
CA LEU A 155 -11.53 -1.27 36.52
C LEU A 155 -10.00 -1.38 36.59
N ASN A 156 -9.32 -0.45 37.23
CA ASN A 156 -7.88 -0.55 37.48
C ASN A 156 -7.56 -1.27 38.79
N SER A 157 -8.58 -1.77 39.51
CA SER A 157 -8.40 -2.52 40.75
C SER A 157 -7.77 -3.90 40.49
N GLN A 158 -7.06 -4.39 41.50
CA GLN A 158 -6.50 -5.74 41.47
C GLN A 158 -7.59 -6.82 41.44
N GLU A 159 -8.73 -6.55 42.08
CA GLU A 159 -9.90 -7.44 42.12
C GLU A 159 -10.48 -7.64 40.73
N TRP A 160 -10.70 -6.55 39.98
CA TRP A 160 -11.14 -6.61 38.59
C TRP A 160 -10.14 -7.36 37.72
N ASN A 161 -8.85 -7.05 37.84
CA ASN A 161 -7.82 -7.75 37.08
C ASN A 161 -7.81 -9.26 37.37
N ASN A 162 -7.93 -9.67 38.63
CA ASN A 162 -8.00 -11.09 39.02
C ASN A 162 -9.25 -11.77 38.44
N PHE A 163 -10.39 -11.08 38.44
CA PHE A 163 -11.62 -11.57 37.82
C PHE A 163 -11.46 -11.81 36.31
N ILE A 164 -10.85 -10.86 35.59
CA ILE A 164 -10.57 -10.96 34.14
C ILE A 164 -9.67 -12.16 33.84
N VAL A 165 -8.59 -12.32 34.61
CA VAL A 165 -7.65 -13.45 34.44
C VAL A 165 -8.33 -14.80 34.66
N LYS A 166 -9.29 -14.86 35.59
CA LYS A 166 -10.02 -16.09 35.91
C LYS A 166 -11.09 -16.44 34.87
N THR A 167 -11.74 -15.44 34.28
CA THR A 167 -12.97 -15.63 33.47
C THR A 167 -12.76 -15.45 31.97
N THR A 168 -11.57 -15.05 31.54
CA THR A 168 -11.24 -14.82 30.13
C THR A 168 -9.94 -15.50 29.76
N LYS A 169 -9.63 -15.50 28.46
CA LYS A 169 -8.33 -15.94 27.93
C LYS A 169 -7.21 -14.90 28.08
N PHE A 170 -7.50 -13.72 28.64
CA PHE A 170 -6.54 -12.63 28.71
C PHE A 170 -5.71 -12.69 29.99
N PRO A 171 -4.41 -12.33 29.93
CA PRO A 171 -3.52 -12.37 31.09
C PRO A 171 -3.71 -11.19 32.05
N SER A 172 -4.52 -10.19 31.69
CA SER A 172 -4.84 -9.03 32.53
C SER A 172 -5.99 -8.23 31.95
N TRP A 173 -6.60 -7.36 32.78
CA TRP A 173 -7.54 -6.33 32.35
C TRP A 173 -6.96 -5.48 31.20
N LYS A 174 -5.74 -4.96 31.38
CA LYS A 174 -5.07 -4.10 30.40
C LYS A 174 -4.87 -4.80 29.05
N ALA A 175 -4.60 -6.11 29.05
CA ALA A 175 -4.48 -6.88 27.80
C ALA A 175 -5.83 -7.04 27.08
N MET A 176 -6.91 -7.27 27.83
CA MET A 176 -8.26 -7.33 27.29
C MET A 176 -8.71 -5.98 26.74
N GLU A 177 -8.50 -4.91 27.51
CA GLU A 177 -8.80 -3.53 27.11
C GLU A 177 -8.05 -3.15 25.82
N ALA A 178 -6.73 -3.38 25.77
CA ALA A 178 -5.93 -3.09 24.59
C ALA A 178 -6.43 -3.85 23.35
N LYS A 179 -6.85 -5.11 23.52
CA LYS A 179 -7.42 -5.91 22.44
C LYS A 179 -8.77 -5.34 21.95
N ALA A 180 -9.67 -5.01 22.87
CA ALA A 180 -10.97 -4.43 22.56
C ALA A 180 -10.85 -3.09 21.84
N ILE A 181 -9.98 -2.20 22.35
CA ILE A 181 -9.68 -0.91 21.74
C ILE A 181 -9.15 -1.09 20.32
N SER A 182 -8.20 -2.02 20.13
CA SER A 182 -7.63 -2.32 18.81
C SER A 182 -8.68 -2.78 17.80
N GLU A 183 -9.60 -3.66 18.21
CA GLU A 183 -10.70 -4.14 17.35
C GLU A 183 -11.68 -3.02 17.00
N LEU A 184 -12.03 -2.17 17.97
CA LEU A 184 -12.91 -1.02 17.75
C LEU A 184 -12.26 -0.02 16.78
N TYR A 185 -10.99 0.31 16.97
CA TYR A 185 -10.25 1.19 16.06
C TYR A 185 -10.18 0.62 14.65
N SER A 186 -9.92 -0.69 14.52
CA SER A 186 -9.90 -1.37 13.22
C SER A 186 -11.26 -1.25 12.53
N LYS A 187 -12.36 -1.55 13.23
CA LYS A 187 -13.73 -1.40 12.69
C LYS A 187 -14.06 0.04 12.30
N HIS A 188 -13.64 1.01 13.12
CA HIS A 188 -13.89 2.42 12.83
C HIS A 188 -13.11 2.88 11.59
N LYS A 189 -11.85 2.47 11.44
CA LYS A 189 -11.07 2.70 10.22
C LYS A 189 -11.73 2.09 8.99
N SER A 190 -12.27 0.87 9.09
CA SER A 190 -13.02 0.24 7.99
C SER A 190 -14.19 1.13 7.54
N SER A 191 -15.02 1.58 8.48
CA SER A 191 -16.19 2.43 8.19
C SER A 191 -15.78 3.73 7.51
N ILE A 192 -14.77 4.43 8.05
CA ILE A 192 -14.24 5.66 7.48
C ILE A 192 -13.79 5.45 6.04
N ILE A 193 -13.07 4.35 5.77
CA ILE A 193 -12.53 4.08 4.44
C ILE A 193 -13.65 3.77 3.44
N GLU A 194 -14.66 3.00 3.84
CA GLU A 194 -15.84 2.76 3.01
C GLU A 194 -16.57 4.05 2.63
N GLU A 195 -16.73 4.98 3.58
CA GLU A 195 -17.35 6.29 3.34
C GLU A 195 -16.50 7.18 2.43
N LEU A 196 -15.18 7.20 2.64
CA LEU A 196 -14.26 7.97 1.80
C LEU A 196 -14.24 7.45 0.35
N CYS A 197 -14.33 6.14 0.15
CA CYS A 197 -14.42 5.53 -1.18
C CYS A 197 -15.73 5.88 -1.89
N LYS A 198 -16.85 5.96 -1.17
CA LYS A 198 -18.18 6.29 -1.74
C LYS A 198 -18.36 7.76 -2.10
N SER A 199 -17.60 8.65 -1.46
CA SER A 199 -17.72 10.11 -1.62
C SER A 199 -16.87 10.71 -2.75
N THR A 200 -16.30 9.88 -3.61
CA THR A 200 -15.47 10.28 -4.75
C THR A 200 -16.13 9.87 -6.06
#